data_AF-A0AA40FRI5-F1
#
_entry.id   AF-A0AA40FRI5-F1
#
_cell.length_a   1.000
_cell.length_b   1.000
_cell.length_c   1.000
_cell.angle_alpha   90.00
_cell.angle_beta   90.00
_cell.angle_gamma   90.00
#
_symmetry.space_group_name_H-M   'P 1'
#
loop_
_entity.id
_entity.type
_entity.pdbx_description
1 polymer ?
#
loop_
_entity_poly.entity_id
_entity_poly.type
_entity_poly.pdbx_seq_one_letter_code
_entity_poly.pdbx_strand_id
1 'polypeptide(L)'
;MTSQETLDRGISNVETEYLEINSKGAWPILYQHVRNECSNFTYTCNESKKPQNKNLNRYRDVLPYDHSRIVLRRGPCDYINANLIQVDRAHRQYILTQGPLENTAGHFWLMVWEQNSKAVLMLNKIIEKNHVKCYQYWPLGDSTINTMMFPDVGINVTYISKTESSDYTTRILKLTDLETKESREILHFHYTTWPDFGVPQSPTAFLRFLTDVRQSGALDQNVGPPVVHCSAGIGRSGTFCLVDTCLVLIEENGLNSVNVREILIEMRKHRMGLIQTPDQLRFSYAAIIEGAKQLPSNNNINNEVITNHYDVVSNISNPSNGEEDEPPPLPPPRGESLTRSMMADLTSNPITRNDELSRPPDKPLPREPSVSTEISISPQIIANSTVITNNLHEQNSDGVAVPNDNTSDGENSTKTISPPSSPDTKNEVRHRNKEKKERLAAQVREMKRRQKETEEWQKLKRSLFKPLTIGIGAAIVGGGIIAICGYLYMRG
;
A
#
# COMPACT_ATOMS: atom_id res chain seq x y z
N MET A 1 52.35 -23.77 25.33
CA MET A 1 51.31 -23.05 24.56
C MET A 1 49.97 -23.65 24.97
N THR A 2 49.10 -22.83 25.54
CA THR A 2 47.93 -23.25 26.32
C THR A 2 46.72 -23.52 25.44
N SER A 3 46.06 -24.65 25.68
CA SER A 3 44.80 -25.10 25.07
C SER A 3 43.57 -24.31 25.58
N GLN A 4 43.69 -22.99 25.69
CA GLN A 4 42.70 -22.11 26.35
C GLN A 4 42.13 -21.03 25.42
N GLU A 5 42.64 -20.87 24.19
CA GLU A 5 42.22 -19.82 23.24
C GLU A 5 41.05 -20.20 22.32
N THR A 6 40.49 -21.41 22.45
CA THR A 6 39.39 -21.91 21.62
C THR A 6 38.02 -21.97 22.32
N LEU A 7 37.85 -21.30 23.45
CA LEU A 7 36.62 -21.37 24.26
C LEU A 7 36.06 -20.00 24.70
N ASP A 8 36.08 -18.99 23.84
CA ASP A 8 35.38 -17.72 24.12
C ASP A 8 34.81 -17.01 22.87
N ARG A 9 34.29 -17.78 21.91
CA ARG A 9 33.20 -17.27 21.06
C ARG A 9 31.91 -17.34 21.88
N GLY A 10 31.72 -16.36 22.75
CA GLY A 10 30.48 -16.20 23.51
C GLY A 10 29.27 -16.27 22.57
N ILE A 11 28.34 -17.17 22.87
CA ILE A 11 27.15 -17.39 22.04
C ILE A 11 26.22 -16.19 22.24
N SER A 12 26.41 -15.15 21.43
CA SER A 12 25.54 -13.97 21.42
C SER A 12 24.19 -14.40 20.86
N ASN A 13 23.19 -14.48 21.74
CA ASN A 13 21.81 -14.72 21.34
C ASN A 13 21.13 -13.40 20.97
N VAL A 14 19.94 -13.49 20.35
CA VAL A 14 19.21 -12.32 19.83
C VAL A 14 18.96 -11.24 20.90
N GLU A 15 18.72 -11.64 22.16
CA GLU A 15 18.53 -10.73 23.29
C GLU A 15 19.83 -10.04 23.72
N THR A 16 20.96 -10.76 23.74
CA THR A 16 22.29 -10.19 24.02
C THR A 16 22.69 -9.15 22.97
N GLU A 17 22.56 -9.49 21.68
CA GLU A 17 22.83 -8.56 20.58
C GLU A 17 21.93 -7.31 20.65
N TYR A 18 20.63 -7.50 20.91
CA TYR A 18 19.69 -6.39 21.08
C TYR A 18 20.08 -5.43 22.21
N LEU A 19 20.41 -5.96 23.40
CA LEU A 19 20.82 -5.16 24.55
C LEU A 19 22.12 -4.40 24.27
N GLU A 20 23.10 -5.05 23.62
CA GLU A 20 24.36 -4.42 23.25
C GLU A 20 24.13 -3.25 22.28
N ILE A 21 23.42 -3.46 21.17
CA ILE A 21 23.12 -2.41 20.18
C ILE A 21 22.34 -1.27 20.82
N ASN A 22 21.35 -1.59 21.67
CA ASN A 22 20.51 -0.60 22.33
C ASN A 22 21.31 0.25 23.34
N SER A 23 22.23 -0.35 24.11
CA SER A 23 23.11 0.37 25.03
C SER A 23 24.07 1.34 24.33
N LYS A 24 24.48 1.00 23.09
CA LYS A 24 25.38 1.80 22.25
C LYS A 24 24.66 2.78 21.32
N GLY A 25 23.32 2.80 21.29
CA GLY A 25 22.54 3.56 20.32
C GLY A 25 22.78 3.16 18.86
N ALA A 26 23.32 1.96 18.60
CA ALA A 26 23.96 1.60 17.34
C ALA A 26 23.00 1.12 16.23
N TRP A 27 21.68 1.23 16.42
CA TRP A 27 20.67 0.83 15.43
C TRP A 27 20.87 1.44 14.03
N PRO A 28 21.19 2.75 13.86
CA PRO A 28 21.47 3.31 12.54
C PRO A 28 22.72 2.70 11.89
N ILE A 29 23.73 2.35 12.69
CA ILE A 29 24.99 1.76 12.21
C ILE A 29 24.75 0.35 11.69
N LEU A 30 24.08 -0.51 12.48
CA LEU A 30 23.70 -1.85 12.03
C LEU A 30 22.81 -1.81 10.77
N TYR A 31 21.80 -0.93 10.77
CA TYR A 31 20.91 -0.78 9.62
C TYR A 31 21.66 -0.35 8.35
N GLN A 32 22.59 0.61 8.47
CA GLN A 32 23.42 1.04 7.35
C GLN A 32 24.40 -0.06 6.89
N HIS A 33 24.94 -0.85 7.80
CA HIS A 33 25.80 -1.98 7.47
C HIS A 33 25.05 -3.05 6.64
N VAL A 34 23.83 -3.42 7.05
CA VAL A 34 22.95 -4.31 6.25
C VAL A 34 22.64 -3.71 4.87
N ARG A 35 22.44 -2.39 4.76
CA ARG A 35 22.26 -1.71 3.46
C ARG A 35 23.51 -1.79 2.59
N ASN A 36 24.69 -1.57 3.17
CA ASN A 36 25.97 -1.62 2.44
C ASN A 36 26.23 -3.01 1.89
N GLU A 37 26.06 -4.07 2.69
CA GLU A 37 26.27 -5.44 2.21
C GLU A 37 25.28 -5.84 1.11
N CYS A 38 24.01 -5.48 1.24
CA CYS A 38 23.00 -5.71 0.21
C CYS A 38 23.25 -4.87 -1.06
N SER A 39 24.01 -3.76 -0.99
CA SER A 39 24.34 -2.94 -2.16
C SER A 39 25.37 -3.59 -3.09
N ASN A 40 26.08 -4.62 -2.61
CA ASN A 40 26.99 -5.44 -3.40
C ASN A 40 26.26 -6.47 -4.28
N PHE A 41 24.94 -6.63 -4.13
CA PHE A 41 24.16 -7.59 -4.91
C PHE A 41 23.96 -7.11 -6.36
N THR A 42 24.42 -7.91 -7.31
CA THR A 42 24.36 -7.61 -8.76
C THR A 42 23.08 -8.13 -9.43
N TYR A 43 21.93 -8.01 -8.76
CA TYR A 43 20.64 -8.44 -9.30
C TYR A 43 20.00 -7.38 -10.20
N THR A 44 19.40 -7.82 -11.30
CA THR A 44 18.74 -6.94 -12.28
C THR A 44 17.27 -6.70 -11.95
N CYS A 45 16.70 -5.62 -12.49
CA CYS A 45 15.26 -5.29 -12.46
C CYS A 45 14.83 -4.79 -13.86
N ASN A 46 15.31 -5.47 -14.89
CA ASN A 46 15.19 -5.07 -16.29
C ASN A 46 13.72 -5.12 -16.74
N GLU A 47 12.97 -6.14 -16.31
CA GLU A 47 11.54 -6.27 -16.62
C GLU A 47 10.74 -5.10 -16.04
N SER A 48 11.03 -4.74 -14.79
CA SER A 48 10.42 -3.64 -14.06
C SER A 48 10.70 -2.26 -14.68
N LYS A 49 11.82 -2.12 -15.40
CA LYS A 49 12.28 -0.89 -16.04
C LYS A 49 11.75 -0.72 -17.48
N LYS A 50 11.14 -1.74 -18.08
CA LYS A 50 10.56 -1.65 -19.43
C LYS A 50 9.51 -0.52 -19.49
N PRO A 51 9.46 0.30 -20.55
CA PRO A 51 8.53 1.43 -20.64
C PRO A 51 7.06 1.07 -20.39
N GLN A 52 6.61 -0.08 -20.91
CA GLN A 52 5.23 -0.57 -20.73
C GLN A 52 4.88 -0.96 -19.29
N ASN A 53 5.88 -1.27 -18.44
CA ASN A 53 5.67 -1.68 -17.05
C ASN A 53 5.74 -0.50 -16.08
N LYS A 54 6.06 0.71 -16.56
CA LYS A 54 6.27 1.91 -15.72
C LYS A 54 5.03 2.31 -14.92
N ASN A 55 3.83 2.15 -15.48
CA ASN A 55 2.54 2.43 -14.83
C ASN A 55 2.03 1.27 -13.96
N LEU A 56 2.72 0.13 -13.93
CA LEU A 56 2.43 -1.01 -13.05
C LEU A 56 3.21 -0.92 -11.73
N ASN A 57 4.16 0.02 -11.62
CA ASN A 57 4.97 0.26 -10.42
C ASN A 57 4.46 1.48 -9.65
N ARG A 58 4.13 1.29 -8.35
CA ARG A 58 3.70 2.37 -7.46
C ARG A 58 4.84 3.33 -7.10
N TYR A 59 6.07 2.81 -7.02
CA TYR A 59 7.27 3.56 -6.65
C TYR A 59 8.40 3.27 -7.65
N ARG A 60 9.12 4.30 -8.10
CA ARG A 60 10.17 4.19 -9.13
C ARG A 60 11.44 3.51 -8.63
N ASP A 61 11.63 3.51 -7.33
CA ASP A 61 12.79 3.06 -6.56
C ASP A 61 12.52 1.75 -5.79
N VAL A 62 11.33 1.17 -5.91
CA VAL A 62 10.99 -0.14 -5.34
C VAL A 62 10.52 -1.06 -6.46
N LEU A 63 11.45 -1.82 -7.02
CA LEU A 63 11.24 -2.71 -8.16
C LEU A 63 11.54 -4.15 -7.75
N PRO A 64 10.83 -5.18 -8.28
CA PRO A 64 11.22 -6.56 -8.06
C PRO A 64 12.53 -6.87 -8.79
N TYR A 65 13.35 -7.75 -8.21
CA TYR A 65 14.47 -8.37 -8.95
C TYR A 65 13.93 -9.38 -9.98
N ASP A 66 14.57 -9.47 -11.14
CA ASP A 66 14.07 -10.30 -12.25
C ASP A 66 14.10 -11.80 -11.92
N HIS A 67 15.08 -12.27 -11.12
CA HIS A 67 15.27 -13.70 -10.82
C HIS A 67 14.22 -14.29 -9.86
N SER A 68 13.56 -13.46 -9.07
CA SER A 68 12.61 -13.84 -8.01
C SER A 68 11.23 -13.22 -8.21
N ARG A 69 11.01 -12.48 -9.31
CA ARG A 69 9.71 -11.84 -9.58
C ARG A 69 8.63 -12.91 -9.77
N ILE A 70 7.40 -12.58 -9.40
CA ILE A 70 6.27 -13.37 -9.87
C ILE A 70 6.01 -13.05 -11.35
N VAL A 71 5.74 -14.10 -12.13
CA VAL A 71 5.42 -14.04 -13.56
C VAL A 71 3.96 -14.48 -13.70
N LEU A 72 3.10 -13.59 -14.21
CA LEU A 72 1.70 -13.93 -14.48
C LEU A 72 1.62 -14.82 -15.72
N ARG A 73 0.78 -15.85 -15.71
CA ARG A 73 0.65 -16.82 -16.81
C ARG A 73 -0.36 -16.39 -17.87
N ARG A 74 -1.32 -15.53 -17.52
CA ARG A 74 -2.30 -14.94 -18.45
C ARG A 74 -2.57 -13.45 -18.13
N GLY A 75 -3.45 -12.83 -18.91
CA GLY A 75 -3.78 -11.40 -18.81
C GLY A 75 -3.01 -10.55 -19.83
N PRO A 76 -3.03 -9.20 -19.69
CA PRO A 76 -2.47 -8.29 -20.70
C PRO A 76 -0.93 -8.22 -20.72
N CYS A 77 -0.26 -8.68 -19.65
CA CYS A 77 1.19 -8.83 -19.58
C CYS A 77 1.57 -9.80 -18.45
N ASP A 78 2.82 -10.27 -18.45
CA ASP A 78 3.36 -11.19 -17.44
C ASP A 78 3.86 -10.48 -16.14
N TYR A 79 3.74 -9.14 -16.07
CA TYR A 79 4.38 -8.33 -15.04
C TYR A 79 3.47 -7.94 -13.87
N ILE A 80 3.98 -8.16 -12.66
CA ILE A 80 3.50 -7.60 -11.41
C ILE A 80 4.69 -7.23 -10.50
N ASN A 81 4.58 -6.14 -9.71
CA ASN A 81 5.60 -5.76 -8.73
C ASN A 81 5.49 -6.64 -7.46
N ALA A 82 5.90 -7.89 -7.60
CA ALA A 82 5.93 -8.88 -6.54
C ALA A 82 7.17 -9.78 -6.66
N ASN A 83 7.70 -10.26 -5.53
CA ASN A 83 8.76 -11.29 -5.49
C ASN A 83 8.34 -12.45 -4.59
N LEU A 84 8.70 -13.66 -5.00
CA LEU A 84 8.78 -14.80 -4.11
C LEU A 84 10.04 -14.65 -3.24
N ILE A 85 9.87 -14.77 -1.93
CA ILE A 85 10.95 -14.87 -0.95
C ILE A 85 10.89 -16.27 -0.38
N GLN A 86 11.97 -17.03 -0.55
CA GLN A 86 12.11 -18.37 0.02
C GLN A 86 13.19 -18.32 1.10
N VAL A 87 12.91 -18.93 2.25
CA VAL A 87 13.88 -19.12 3.34
C VAL A 87 13.89 -20.61 3.66
N ASP A 88 14.66 -21.35 2.88
CA ASP A 88 14.64 -22.83 2.86
C ASP A 88 14.91 -23.42 4.25
N ARG A 89 15.84 -22.81 4.99
CA ARG A 89 16.21 -23.20 6.36
C ARG A 89 15.08 -23.13 7.38
N ALA A 90 14.03 -22.35 7.10
CA ALA A 90 12.85 -22.16 7.96
C ALA A 90 11.60 -22.78 7.34
N HIS A 91 11.74 -23.50 6.21
CA HIS A 91 10.64 -24.04 5.41
C HIS A 91 9.52 -23.02 5.11
N ARG A 92 9.88 -21.73 4.98
CA ARG A 92 8.95 -20.63 4.78
C ARG A 92 9.10 -20.00 3.40
N GLN A 93 7.95 -19.64 2.82
CA GLN A 93 7.87 -18.89 1.58
C GLN A 93 6.84 -17.76 1.72
N TYR A 94 7.09 -16.63 1.06
CA TYR A 94 6.19 -15.47 1.08
C TYR A 94 6.21 -14.78 -0.28
N ILE A 95 5.08 -14.24 -0.73
CA ILE A 95 5.05 -13.31 -1.86
C ILE A 95 4.95 -11.90 -1.32
N LEU A 96 6.02 -11.10 -1.48
CA LEU A 96 6.01 -9.68 -1.09
C LEU A 96 5.73 -8.80 -2.31
N THR A 97 4.66 -8.01 -2.24
CA THR A 97 4.16 -7.17 -3.33
C THR A 97 3.86 -5.75 -2.88
N GLN A 98 3.86 -4.79 -3.80
CA GLN A 98 3.31 -3.46 -3.54
C GLN A 98 1.80 -3.52 -3.24
N GLY A 99 1.28 -2.50 -2.55
CA GLY A 99 -0.17 -2.31 -2.42
C GLY A 99 -0.76 -2.00 -3.79
N PRO A 100 -1.75 -2.78 -4.29
CA PRO A 100 -2.26 -2.66 -5.65
C PRO A 100 -2.57 -1.24 -6.10
N LEU A 101 -2.27 -0.94 -7.36
CA LEU A 101 -2.82 0.20 -8.08
C LEU A 101 -4.20 -0.18 -8.63
N GLU A 102 -5.00 0.81 -9.05
CA GLU A 102 -6.29 0.57 -9.69
C GLU A 102 -6.15 -0.34 -10.93
N ASN A 103 -5.21 0.01 -11.80
CA ASN A 103 -4.85 -0.76 -13.00
C ASN A 103 -4.04 -2.04 -12.73
N THR A 104 -3.79 -2.43 -11.47
CA THR A 104 -3.12 -3.70 -11.13
C THR A 104 -3.91 -4.53 -10.12
N ALA A 105 -5.16 -4.18 -9.81
CA ALA A 105 -5.99 -4.95 -8.89
C ALA A 105 -6.36 -6.32 -9.47
N GLY A 106 -6.63 -6.40 -10.78
CA GLY A 106 -6.81 -7.67 -11.50
C GLY A 106 -5.55 -8.55 -11.45
N HIS A 107 -4.39 -7.98 -11.83
CA HIS A 107 -3.09 -8.67 -11.76
C HIS A 107 -2.80 -9.24 -10.36
N PHE A 108 -3.13 -8.49 -9.30
CA PHE A 108 -2.96 -8.94 -7.91
C PHE A 108 -3.80 -10.18 -7.59
N TRP A 109 -5.08 -10.20 -7.96
CA TRP A 109 -5.93 -11.36 -7.70
C TRP A 109 -5.64 -12.55 -8.61
N LEU A 110 -5.20 -12.30 -9.85
CA LEU A 110 -4.67 -13.35 -10.72
C LEU A 110 -3.42 -14.00 -10.09
N MET A 111 -2.51 -13.20 -9.53
CA MET A 111 -1.36 -13.72 -8.79
C MET A 111 -1.79 -14.59 -7.59
N VAL A 112 -2.72 -14.14 -6.76
CA VAL A 112 -3.26 -14.93 -5.63
C VAL A 112 -3.82 -16.28 -6.11
N TRP A 113 -4.52 -16.29 -7.25
CA TRP A 113 -5.06 -17.51 -7.87
C TRP A 113 -3.97 -18.45 -8.39
N GLU A 114 -3.10 -17.95 -9.27
CA GLU A 114 -2.06 -18.73 -9.94
C GLU A 114 -1.03 -19.33 -8.97
N GLN A 115 -0.76 -18.63 -7.87
CA GLN A 115 0.19 -19.07 -6.84
C GLN A 115 -0.47 -19.91 -5.74
N ASN A 116 -1.77 -20.22 -5.86
CA ASN A 116 -2.56 -20.99 -4.89
C ASN A 116 -2.49 -20.44 -3.44
N SER A 117 -2.36 -19.12 -3.30
CA SER A 117 -2.18 -18.45 -2.02
C SER A 117 -3.46 -18.52 -1.17
N LYS A 118 -3.40 -19.14 0.01
CA LYS A 118 -4.55 -19.23 0.93
C LYS A 118 -4.90 -17.90 1.62
N ALA A 119 -3.94 -16.99 1.74
CA ALA A 119 -4.12 -15.75 2.48
C ALA A 119 -3.44 -14.53 1.87
N VAL A 120 -4.01 -13.36 2.18
CA VAL A 120 -3.47 -12.03 1.90
C VAL A 120 -3.29 -11.28 3.22
N LEU A 121 -2.08 -10.81 3.50
CA LEU A 121 -1.71 -10.05 4.70
C LEU A 121 -1.46 -8.58 4.33
N MET A 122 -2.44 -7.73 4.61
CA MET A 122 -2.43 -6.28 4.34
C MET A 122 -2.00 -5.51 5.59
N LEU A 123 -0.84 -4.84 5.52
CA LEU A 123 -0.21 -4.17 6.67
C LEU A 123 -0.28 -2.63 6.59
N ASN A 124 -1.24 -2.06 5.85
CA ASN A 124 -1.42 -0.63 5.69
C ASN A 124 -2.88 -0.24 5.48
N LYS A 125 -3.25 1.01 5.76
CA LYS A 125 -4.56 1.58 5.37
C LYS A 125 -4.55 2.03 3.91
N ILE A 126 -5.73 2.07 3.27
CA ILE A 126 -5.92 2.64 1.92
C ILE A 126 -5.37 4.06 1.83
N ILE A 127 -5.65 4.89 2.84
CA ILE A 127 -5.15 6.27 2.96
C ILE A 127 -4.36 6.39 4.27
N GLU A 128 -3.14 6.93 4.19
CA GLU A 128 -2.30 7.25 5.35
C GLU A 128 -1.66 8.62 5.12
N LYS A 129 -1.67 9.50 6.15
CA LYS A 129 -1.19 10.89 6.07
C LYS A 129 -1.75 11.65 4.85
N ASN A 130 -3.04 11.47 4.56
CA ASN A 130 -3.79 12.01 3.41
C ASN A 130 -3.31 11.56 2.01
N HIS A 131 -2.46 10.54 1.91
CA HIS A 131 -2.02 9.96 0.64
C HIS A 131 -2.61 8.56 0.41
N VAL A 132 -3.02 8.25 -0.83
CA VAL A 132 -3.49 6.91 -1.23
C VAL A 132 -2.30 5.96 -1.33
N LYS A 133 -2.23 5.01 -0.39
CA LYS A 133 -1.14 4.04 -0.24
C LYS A 133 -1.41 2.69 -0.90
N CYS A 134 -2.68 2.37 -1.11
CA CYS A 134 -3.17 1.14 -1.72
C CYS A 134 -4.54 1.43 -2.36
N TYR A 135 -4.88 0.75 -3.46
CA TYR A 135 -6.24 0.81 -4.04
C TYR A 135 -7.24 -0.01 -3.21
N GLN A 136 -8.53 0.31 -3.30
CA GLN A 136 -9.60 -0.50 -2.68
C GLN A 136 -9.83 -1.76 -3.52
N TYR A 137 -8.92 -2.73 -3.39
CA TYR A 137 -8.86 -3.90 -4.28
C TYR A 137 -9.80 -5.06 -3.88
N TRP A 138 -10.55 -4.95 -2.78
CA TRP A 138 -11.50 -5.97 -2.32
C TRP A 138 -12.91 -5.37 -2.10
N PRO A 139 -13.99 -6.16 -2.25
CA PRO A 139 -15.36 -5.72 -1.95
C PRO A 139 -15.56 -5.48 -0.44
N LEU A 140 -16.20 -4.37 -0.07
CA LEU A 140 -16.36 -3.95 1.32
C LEU A 140 -17.50 -4.66 2.08
N GLY A 141 -18.48 -5.22 1.37
CA GLY A 141 -19.62 -5.94 1.96
C GLY A 141 -20.76 -5.07 2.52
N ASP A 142 -20.67 -3.75 2.33
CA ASP A 142 -21.58 -2.72 2.89
C ASP A 142 -22.41 -1.99 1.81
N SER A 143 -22.22 -2.33 0.53
CA SER A 143 -22.92 -1.73 -0.60
C SER A 143 -23.81 -2.76 -1.32
N THR A 144 -24.60 -2.33 -2.30
CA THR A 144 -25.34 -3.23 -3.20
C THR A 144 -24.43 -4.12 -4.06
N ILE A 145 -23.11 -3.86 -4.06
CA ILE A 145 -22.09 -4.56 -4.83
C ILE A 145 -21.13 -5.26 -3.86
N ASN A 146 -21.42 -6.54 -3.58
CA ASN A 146 -20.57 -7.41 -2.75
C ASN A 146 -19.44 -8.09 -3.54
N THR A 147 -19.20 -7.67 -4.78
CA THR A 147 -18.36 -8.37 -5.76
C THR A 147 -17.55 -7.40 -6.61
N MET A 148 -16.27 -7.70 -6.83
CA MET A 148 -15.42 -7.03 -7.81
C MET A 148 -15.07 -8.00 -8.93
N MET A 149 -15.29 -7.60 -10.18
CA MET A 149 -14.89 -8.36 -11.36
C MET A 149 -13.69 -7.70 -12.03
N PHE A 150 -12.76 -8.53 -12.51
CA PHE A 150 -11.58 -8.16 -13.26
C PHE A 150 -11.57 -8.95 -14.59
N PRO A 151 -12.34 -8.51 -15.61
CA PRO A 151 -12.53 -9.27 -16.84
C PRO A 151 -11.25 -9.40 -17.68
N ASP A 152 -10.33 -8.44 -17.56
CA ASP A 152 -9.01 -8.38 -18.18
C ASP A 152 -8.08 -9.56 -17.81
N VAL A 153 -8.32 -10.17 -16.65
CA VAL A 153 -7.59 -11.35 -16.15
C VAL A 153 -8.51 -12.55 -15.87
N GLY A 154 -9.80 -12.43 -16.16
CA GLY A 154 -10.80 -13.49 -15.92
C GLY A 154 -11.01 -13.83 -14.44
N ILE A 155 -10.96 -12.86 -13.53
CA ILE A 155 -11.08 -13.09 -12.08
C ILE A 155 -12.28 -12.38 -11.47
N ASN A 156 -12.93 -13.01 -10.49
CA ASN A 156 -14.01 -12.45 -9.69
C ASN A 156 -13.71 -12.62 -8.19
N VAL A 157 -13.96 -11.57 -7.40
CA VAL A 157 -13.77 -11.56 -5.94
C VAL A 157 -15.08 -11.17 -5.28
N THR A 158 -15.65 -12.05 -4.45
CA THR A 158 -16.90 -11.81 -3.73
C THR A 158 -16.66 -11.80 -2.23
N TYR A 159 -17.25 -10.84 -1.53
CA TYR A 159 -17.25 -10.77 -0.07
C TYR A 159 -18.10 -11.89 0.54
N ILE A 160 -17.57 -12.63 1.53
CA ILE A 160 -18.35 -13.59 2.33
C ILE A 160 -18.63 -13.00 3.72
N SER A 161 -17.59 -12.67 4.48
CA SER A 161 -17.72 -12.25 5.88
C SER A 161 -16.55 -11.38 6.35
N LYS A 162 -16.73 -10.70 7.48
CA LYS A 162 -15.68 -10.00 8.22
C LYS A 162 -15.79 -10.26 9.73
N THR A 163 -14.65 -10.27 10.39
CA THR A 163 -14.49 -10.25 11.85
C THR A 163 -13.57 -9.09 12.20
N GLU A 164 -14.06 -8.17 13.03
CA GLU A 164 -13.33 -6.97 13.44
C GLU A 164 -12.76 -7.17 14.84
N SER A 165 -11.53 -6.69 15.06
CA SER A 165 -10.82 -6.72 16.34
C SER A 165 -10.11 -5.38 16.56
N SER A 166 -9.49 -5.17 17.72
CA SER A 166 -8.86 -3.89 18.09
C SER A 166 -7.77 -3.43 17.11
N ASP A 167 -6.92 -4.37 16.69
CA ASP A 167 -5.67 -4.08 15.97
C ASP A 167 -5.72 -4.42 14.48
N TYR A 168 -6.67 -5.28 14.09
CA TYR A 168 -6.80 -5.80 12.74
C TYR A 168 -8.23 -6.23 12.42
N THR A 169 -8.50 -6.50 11.14
CA THR A 169 -9.75 -7.06 10.64
C THR A 169 -9.45 -8.26 9.75
N THR A 170 -10.11 -9.39 9.99
CA THR A 170 -10.04 -10.55 9.10
C THR A 170 -11.30 -10.59 8.23
N ARG A 171 -11.16 -10.95 6.96
CA ARG A 171 -12.27 -11.17 6.03
C ARG A 171 -12.12 -12.52 5.36
N ILE A 172 -13.25 -13.16 5.04
CA ILE A 172 -13.28 -14.29 4.11
C ILE A 172 -13.78 -13.74 2.77
N LEU A 173 -13.01 -13.98 1.72
CA LEU A 173 -13.32 -13.58 0.35
C LEU A 173 -13.38 -14.84 -0.53
N LYS A 174 -14.38 -14.93 -1.40
CA LYS A 174 -14.45 -15.96 -2.43
C LYS A 174 -13.73 -15.47 -3.68
N LEU A 175 -12.60 -16.08 -4.01
CA LEU A 175 -11.90 -15.88 -5.26
C LEU A 175 -12.40 -16.91 -6.27
N THR A 176 -12.83 -16.47 -7.44
CA THR A 176 -13.41 -17.30 -8.50
C THR A 176 -12.71 -17.02 -9.81
N ASP A 177 -12.21 -18.07 -10.48
CA ASP A 177 -11.77 -17.97 -11.86
C ASP A 177 -12.97 -18.05 -12.81
N LEU A 178 -13.08 -17.07 -13.69
CA LEU A 178 -14.19 -16.96 -14.64
C LEU A 178 -14.02 -17.90 -15.84
N GLU A 179 -12.84 -18.47 -16.06
CA GLU A 179 -12.59 -19.46 -17.11
C GLU A 179 -13.04 -20.86 -16.66
N THR A 180 -12.39 -21.41 -15.62
CA THR A 180 -12.68 -22.76 -15.08
C THR A 180 -13.97 -22.84 -14.24
N LYS A 181 -14.48 -21.71 -13.75
CA LYS A 181 -15.55 -21.60 -12.74
C LYS A 181 -15.19 -22.16 -11.36
N GLU A 182 -13.95 -22.60 -11.14
CA GLU A 182 -13.48 -22.99 -9.80
C GLU A 182 -13.52 -21.80 -8.83
N SER A 183 -13.59 -22.09 -7.54
CA SER A 183 -13.56 -21.07 -6.49
C SER A 183 -12.82 -21.55 -5.24
N ARG A 184 -12.16 -20.62 -4.55
CA ARG A 184 -11.44 -20.86 -3.29
C ARG A 184 -11.73 -19.73 -2.31
N GLU A 185 -11.72 -20.05 -1.02
CA GLU A 185 -11.78 -19.03 0.02
C GLU A 185 -10.38 -18.48 0.31
N ILE A 186 -10.28 -17.15 0.40
CA ILE A 186 -9.05 -16.43 0.70
C ILE A 186 -9.24 -15.70 2.03
N LEU A 187 -8.31 -15.93 2.95
CA LEU A 187 -8.25 -15.23 4.22
C LEU A 187 -7.56 -13.88 4.02
N HIS A 188 -8.29 -12.77 4.20
CA HIS A 188 -7.74 -11.42 4.09
C HIS A 188 -7.55 -10.83 5.50
N PHE A 189 -6.32 -10.85 5.97
CA PHE A 189 -5.90 -10.26 7.24
C PHE A 189 -5.45 -8.82 7.01
N HIS A 190 -6.11 -7.85 7.65
CA HIS A 190 -5.83 -6.42 7.49
C HIS A 190 -5.43 -5.81 8.83
N TYR A 191 -4.13 -5.60 9.05
CA TYR A 191 -3.60 -4.92 10.22
C TYR A 191 -3.89 -3.42 10.12
N THR A 192 -4.71 -2.87 11.03
CA THR A 192 -5.24 -1.50 10.93
C THR A 192 -4.56 -0.51 11.87
N THR A 193 -3.84 -0.95 12.91
CA THR A 193 -3.20 -0.04 13.89
C THR A 193 -1.72 0.27 13.62
N TRP A 194 -1.11 -0.24 12.54
CA TRP A 194 0.31 0.02 12.23
C TRP A 194 0.52 1.42 11.63
N PRO A 195 1.29 2.32 12.26
CA PRO A 195 1.56 3.68 11.74
C PRO A 195 2.50 3.68 10.53
N ASP A 196 2.25 4.59 9.56
CA ASP A 196 3.09 4.71 8.36
C ASP A 196 4.47 5.29 8.67
N PHE A 197 5.51 4.58 8.22
CA PHE A 197 6.93 4.72 8.57
C PHE A 197 7.30 4.51 10.05
N GLY A 198 6.34 4.21 10.91
CA GLY A 198 6.59 3.85 12.30
C GLY A 198 6.61 2.34 12.55
N VAL A 199 6.55 2.00 13.83
CA VAL A 199 6.40 0.63 14.36
C VAL A 199 5.19 0.59 15.31
N PRO A 200 4.57 -0.58 15.55
CA PRO A 200 3.61 -0.73 16.63
C PRO A 200 4.25 -0.33 17.97
N GLN A 201 3.49 0.35 18.84
CA GLN A 201 4.01 0.83 20.14
C GLN A 201 4.44 -0.31 21.07
N SER A 202 3.87 -1.50 20.91
CA SER A 202 4.27 -2.72 21.59
C SER A 202 4.26 -3.90 20.60
N PRO A 203 5.20 -4.86 20.71
CA PRO A 203 5.14 -6.12 19.97
C PRO A 203 3.88 -6.94 20.21
N THR A 204 3.19 -6.80 21.36
CA THR A 204 2.07 -7.67 21.75
C THR A 204 0.95 -7.74 20.69
N ALA A 205 0.52 -6.59 20.15
CA ALA A 205 -0.53 -6.56 19.14
C ALA A 205 -0.09 -7.20 17.81
N PHE A 206 1.17 -7.00 17.43
CA PHE A 206 1.79 -7.62 16.26
C PHE A 206 1.94 -9.14 16.44
N LEU A 207 2.34 -9.61 17.62
CA LEU A 207 2.53 -11.03 17.92
C LEU A 207 1.21 -11.78 17.98
N ARG A 208 0.15 -11.19 18.56
CA ARG A 208 -1.21 -11.76 18.48
C ARG A 208 -1.63 -11.96 17.02
N PHE A 209 -1.51 -10.91 16.19
CA PHE A 209 -1.80 -11.01 14.76
C PHE A 209 -0.99 -12.09 14.03
N LEU A 210 0.31 -12.21 14.33
CA LEU A 210 1.15 -13.28 13.76
C LEU A 210 0.69 -14.67 14.21
N THR A 211 0.35 -14.85 15.48
CA THR A 211 -0.21 -16.09 16.03
C THR A 211 -1.53 -16.45 15.36
N ASP A 212 -2.45 -15.49 15.18
CA ASP A 212 -3.74 -15.71 14.53
C ASP A 212 -3.57 -16.08 13.04
N VAL A 213 -2.60 -15.46 12.35
CA VAL A 213 -2.21 -15.82 10.97
C VAL A 213 -1.63 -17.24 10.92
N ARG A 214 -0.72 -17.61 11.83
CA ARG A 214 -0.17 -18.97 11.96
C ARG A 214 -1.27 -20.01 12.20
N GLN A 215 -2.14 -19.78 13.18
CA GLN A 215 -3.22 -20.70 13.57
C GLN A 215 -4.27 -20.91 12.48
N SER A 216 -4.46 -19.95 11.57
CA SER A 216 -5.34 -20.12 10.40
C SER A 216 -4.79 -21.09 9.35
N GLY A 217 -3.55 -21.56 9.50
CA GLY A 217 -2.82 -22.37 8.53
C GLY A 217 -2.53 -21.62 7.23
N ALA A 218 -2.36 -20.29 7.30
CA ALA A 218 -2.05 -19.42 6.17
C ALA A 218 -0.58 -19.47 5.75
N LEU A 219 0.29 -20.01 6.60
CA LEU A 219 1.74 -20.10 6.40
C LEU A 219 2.23 -21.56 6.25
N ASP A 220 1.30 -22.52 6.15
CA ASP A 220 1.59 -23.95 6.13
C ASP A 220 2.26 -24.38 4.81
N GLN A 221 3.10 -25.41 4.86
CA GLN A 221 3.84 -25.89 3.69
C GLN A 221 2.96 -26.57 2.62
N ASN A 222 1.72 -26.93 2.95
CA ASN A 222 0.77 -27.60 2.05
C ASN A 222 -0.12 -26.63 1.26
N VAL A 223 0.07 -25.32 1.40
CA VAL A 223 -0.64 -24.27 0.65
C VAL A 223 0.33 -23.39 -0.13
N GLY A 224 -0.17 -22.63 -1.09
CA GLY A 224 0.64 -21.64 -1.80
C GLY A 224 1.07 -20.50 -0.88
N PRO A 225 2.22 -19.84 -1.17
CA PRO A 225 2.80 -18.83 -0.31
C PRO A 225 1.82 -17.66 -0.05
N PRO A 226 1.70 -17.17 1.20
CA PRO A 226 0.87 -16.02 1.54
C PRO A 226 1.34 -14.76 0.81
N VAL A 227 0.40 -13.93 0.38
CA VAL A 227 0.69 -12.63 -0.25
C VAL A 227 0.75 -11.55 0.83
N VAL A 228 1.93 -11.04 1.12
CA VAL A 228 2.19 -10.03 2.16
C VAL A 228 2.46 -8.68 1.52
N HIS A 229 1.70 -7.65 1.89
CA HIS A 229 1.88 -6.32 1.34
C HIS A 229 1.71 -5.20 2.37
N CYS A 230 2.28 -4.05 2.02
CA CYS A 230 1.95 -2.77 2.62
C CYS A 230 1.75 -1.78 1.47
N SER A 231 2.23 -0.54 1.56
CA SER A 231 2.23 0.34 0.38
C SER A 231 3.30 -0.06 -0.65
N ALA A 232 4.56 -0.20 -0.22
CA ALA A 232 5.69 -0.56 -1.10
C ALA A 232 6.03 -2.07 -1.08
N GLY A 233 5.52 -2.82 -0.09
CA GLY A 233 5.83 -4.25 0.05
C GLY A 233 7.24 -4.55 0.52
N ILE A 234 7.87 -3.66 1.29
CA ILE A 234 9.27 -3.82 1.76
C ILE A 234 9.47 -3.48 3.24
N GLY A 235 8.94 -2.37 3.77
CA GLY A 235 9.13 -1.99 5.17
C GLY A 235 8.39 -2.92 6.13
N ARG A 236 7.10 -2.63 6.36
CA ARG A 236 6.22 -3.41 7.26
C ARG A 236 6.13 -4.90 6.88
N SER A 237 6.09 -5.19 5.58
CA SER A 237 6.12 -6.57 5.05
C SER A 237 7.43 -7.29 5.35
N GLY A 238 8.58 -6.61 5.25
CA GLY A 238 9.87 -7.17 5.62
C GLY A 238 9.96 -7.46 7.12
N THR A 239 9.47 -6.55 7.97
CA THR A 239 9.34 -6.79 9.42
C THR A 239 8.47 -8.01 9.72
N PHE A 240 7.28 -8.13 9.10
CA PHE A 240 6.40 -9.28 9.34
C PHE A 240 7.08 -10.61 9.02
N CYS A 241 7.62 -10.75 7.80
CA CYS A 241 8.22 -12.00 7.36
C CYS A 241 9.53 -12.32 8.09
N LEU A 242 10.34 -11.31 8.46
CA LEU A 242 11.56 -11.53 9.23
C LEU A 242 11.24 -12.08 10.63
N VAL A 243 10.27 -11.48 11.33
CA VAL A 243 9.90 -11.94 12.68
C VAL A 243 9.31 -13.36 12.62
N ASP A 244 8.42 -13.66 11.68
CA ASP A 244 7.91 -15.03 11.50
C ASP A 244 9.03 -16.03 11.19
N THR A 245 9.92 -15.71 10.25
CA THR A 245 11.05 -16.57 9.87
C THR A 245 11.95 -16.87 11.06
N CYS A 246 12.37 -15.84 11.81
CA CYS A 246 13.20 -15.99 12.99
C CYS A 246 12.51 -16.80 14.09
N LEU A 247 11.20 -16.62 14.31
CA LEU A 247 10.46 -17.39 15.29
C LEU A 247 10.32 -18.87 14.92
N VAL A 248 10.15 -19.22 13.63
CA VAL A 248 10.20 -20.63 13.18
C VAL A 248 11.57 -21.24 13.50
N LEU A 249 12.66 -20.55 13.15
CA LEU A 249 14.03 -21.05 13.40
C LEU A 249 14.37 -21.19 14.90
N ILE A 250 13.81 -20.34 15.76
CA ILE A 250 13.94 -20.47 17.22
C ILE A 250 13.12 -21.65 17.73
N GLU A 251 11.93 -21.89 17.18
CA GLU A 251 11.05 -23.01 17.52
C GLU A 251 11.66 -24.37 17.10
N GLU A 252 12.30 -24.44 15.93
CA GLU A 252 12.93 -25.65 15.38
C GLU A 252 14.35 -25.91 15.92
N ASN A 253 15.15 -24.87 16.17
CA ASN A 253 16.59 -25.00 16.45
C ASN A 253 17.06 -24.30 17.74
N GLY A 254 16.15 -23.67 18.50
CA GLY A 254 16.45 -22.98 19.76
C GLY A 254 16.95 -21.54 19.61
N LEU A 255 16.91 -20.76 20.70
CA LEU A 255 17.16 -19.30 20.70
C LEU A 255 18.52 -18.86 20.12
N ASN A 256 19.52 -19.74 20.20
CA ASN A 256 20.90 -19.46 19.78
C ASN A 256 21.16 -19.76 18.28
N SER A 257 20.16 -20.25 17.53
CA SER A 257 20.29 -20.62 16.11
C SER A 257 20.16 -19.43 15.14
N VAL A 258 19.62 -18.31 15.62
CA VAL A 258 19.16 -17.20 14.78
C VAL A 258 20.12 -16.02 14.81
N ASN A 259 20.68 -15.71 13.64
CA ASN A 259 21.29 -14.43 13.34
C ASN A 259 20.30 -13.58 12.50
N VAL A 260 19.60 -12.65 13.16
CA VAL A 260 18.54 -11.82 12.55
C VAL A 260 19.08 -10.98 11.39
N ARG A 261 20.33 -10.50 11.50
CA ARG A 261 21.01 -9.73 10.45
C ARG A 261 21.25 -10.57 9.20
N GLU A 262 21.79 -11.78 9.35
CA GLU A 262 22.04 -12.69 8.21
C GLU A 262 20.76 -13.09 7.50
N ILE A 263 19.70 -13.42 8.26
CA ILE A 263 18.38 -13.77 7.69
C ILE A 263 17.79 -12.58 6.92
N LEU A 264 17.88 -11.35 7.45
CA LEU A 264 17.44 -10.16 6.72
C LEU A 264 18.23 -9.94 5.41
N ILE A 265 19.54 -10.21 5.41
CA ILE A 265 20.39 -10.15 4.20
C ILE A 265 19.98 -11.24 3.20
N GLU A 266 19.70 -12.45 3.65
CA GLU A 266 19.20 -13.57 2.84
C GLU A 266 17.86 -13.24 2.18
N MET A 267 16.88 -12.74 2.94
CA MET A 267 15.59 -12.29 2.41
C MET A 267 15.76 -11.12 1.43
N ARG A 268 16.71 -10.20 1.68
CA ARG A 268 17.05 -9.09 0.78
C ARG A 268 17.72 -9.51 -0.53
N LYS A 269 18.15 -10.76 -0.69
CA LYS A 269 18.53 -11.31 -2.01
C LYS A 269 17.30 -11.40 -2.93
N HIS A 270 16.15 -11.76 -2.37
CA HIS A 270 14.91 -11.99 -3.12
C HIS A 270 14.14 -10.70 -3.41
N ARG A 271 14.11 -9.72 -2.50
CA ARG A 271 13.47 -8.41 -2.72
C ARG A 271 14.27 -7.29 -2.08
N MET A 272 14.48 -6.20 -2.81
CA MET A 272 15.24 -5.05 -2.31
C MET A 272 14.61 -4.39 -1.08
N GLY A 273 15.44 -3.80 -0.22
CA GLY A 273 14.99 -2.79 0.76
C GLY A 273 14.07 -3.28 1.88
N LEU A 274 13.95 -4.59 2.12
CA LEU A 274 13.17 -5.12 3.25
C LEU A 274 13.61 -4.48 4.56
N ILE A 275 12.67 -4.01 5.38
CA ILE A 275 12.91 -3.13 6.54
C ILE A 275 13.52 -1.78 6.10
N GLN A 276 12.77 -0.69 6.32
CA GLN A 276 13.05 0.64 5.76
C GLN A 276 13.66 1.64 6.75
N THR A 277 13.65 1.35 8.05
CA THR A 277 14.21 2.22 9.09
C THR A 277 14.98 1.43 10.16
N PRO A 278 15.91 2.07 10.90
CA PRO A 278 16.53 1.48 12.08
C PRO A 278 15.51 1.04 13.13
N ASP A 279 14.43 1.81 13.31
CA ASP A 279 13.36 1.48 14.27
C ASP A 279 12.58 0.21 13.88
N GLN A 280 12.33 -0.01 12.58
CA GLN A 280 11.73 -1.25 12.10
C GLN A 280 12.66 -2.45 12.33
N LEU A 281 13.98 -2.27 12.26
CA LEU A 281 14.95 -3.32 12.62
C LEU A 281 14.92 -3.58 14.13
N ARG A 282 15.04 -2.54 14.96
CA ARG A 282 14.93 -2.60 16.43
C ARG A 282 13.65 -3.29 16.90
N PHE A 283 12.51 -2.92 16.32
CA PHE A 283 11.22 -3.53 16.60
C PHE A 283 11.19 -5.01 16.19
N SER A 284 11.83 -5.38 15.07
CA SER A 284 11.91 -6.78 14.65
C SER A 284 12.64 -7.62 15.69
N TYR A 285 13.79 -7.15 16.21
CA TYR A 285 14.48 -7.81 17.33
C TYR A 285 13.59 -7.90 18.58
N ALA A 286 12.97 -6.80 19.00
CA ALA A 286 12.09 -6.77 20.18
C ALA A 286 10.91 -7.76 20.05
N ALA A 287 10.30 -7.86 18.87
CA ALA A 287 9.23 -8.81 18.59
C ALA A 287 9.71 -10.26 18.52
N ILE A 288 10.92 -10.53 18.03
CA ILE A 288 11.53 -11.88 18.05
C ILE A 288 11.80 -12.31 19.50
N ILE A 289 12.38 -11.44 20.33
CA ILE A 289 12.68 -11.73 21.74
C ILE A 289 11.39 -11.99 22.52
N GLU A 290 10.38 -11.13 22.36
CA GLU A 290 9.09 -11.28 23.03
C GLU A 290 8.32 -12.51 22.53
N GLY A 291 8.32 -12.78 21.22
CA GLY A 291 7.69 -13.97 20.66
C GLY A 291 8.38 -15.27 21.10
N ALA A 292 9.71 -15.27 21.21
CA ALA A 292 10.47 -16.44 21.65
C ALA A 292 10.15 -16.83 23.11
N LYS A 293 9.83 -15.85 23.97
CA LYS A 293 9.39 -16.09 25.36
C LYS A 293 7.99 -16.72 25.46
N GLN A 294 7.20 -16.67 24.38
CA GLN A 294 5.85 -17.22 24.29
C GLN A 294 5.82 -18.60 23.59
N LEU A 295 6.94 -19.06 23.02
CA LEU A 295 7.04 -20.40 22.44
C LEU A 295 7.00 -21.46 23.55
N PRO A 296 6.43 -22.66 23.30
CA PRO A 296 6.45 -23.74 24.28
C PRO A 296 7.89 -24.14 24.62
N SER A 297 8.32 -23.82 25.84
CA SER A 297 9.62 -24.25 26.35
C SER A 297 9.73 -25.77 26.29
N ASN A 298 10.58 -26.29 25.42
CA ASN A 298 10.97 -27.71 25.43
C ASN A 298 11.83 -28.08 26.67
N ASN A 299 12.02 -27.11 27.57
CA ASN A 299 12.57 -27.28 28.91
C ASN A 299 11.42 -27.36 29.93
N ASN A 300 11.02 -28.58 30.28
CA ASN A 300 10.39 -28.86 31.57
C ASN A 300 11.39 -28.50 32.68
N ILE A 301 11.23 -27.34 33.33
CA ILE A 301 11.62 -27.08 34.72
C ILE A 301 10.78 -25.89 35.23
N ASN A 302 10.05 -26.17 36.32
CA ASN A 302 9.42 -25.26 37.28
C ASN A 302 8.35 -24.26 36.77
N ASN A 303 7.09 -24.61 37.06
CA ASN A 303 6.03 -23.63 37.31
C ASN A 303 6.41 -22.74 38.50
N GLU A 304 6.80 -21.49 38.26
CA GLU A 304 6.69 -20.42 39.26
C GLU A 304 5.81 -19.27 38.74
N VAL A 305 5.16 -18.60 39.68
CA VAL A 305 3.99 -17.75 39.43
C VAL A 305 4.36 -16.50 38.61
N ILE A 306 3.61 -16.27 37.53
CA ILE A 306 3.70 -15.04 36.73
C ILE A 306 3.32 -13.85 37.63
N THR A 307 4.35 -13.18 38.14
CA THR A 307 4.22 -11.93 38.88
C THR A 307 4.55 -10.80 37.90
N ASN A 308 3.56 -9.99 37.54
CA ASN A 308 3.70 -8.96 36.51
C ASN A 308 4.77 -7.92 36.89
N HIS A 309 5.91 -7.93 36.19
CA HIS A 309 6.96 -6.91 36.34
C HIS A 309 7.03 -5.97 35.13
N TYR A 310 5.95 -5.19 34.98
CA TYR A 310 5.85 -4.07 34.03
C TYR A 310 6.53 -2.81 34.60
N ASP A 311 7.87 -2.71 34.57
CA ASP A 311 8.56 -1.48 35.01
C ASP A 311 9.83 -1.06 34.24
N VAL A 312 10.35 -1.89 33.32
CA VAL A 312 11.65 -1.62 32.65
C VAL A 312 11.53 -0.95 31.27
N VAL A 313 10.31 -0.81 30.72
CA VAL A 313 10.08 -0.20 29.38
C VAL A 313 9.51 1.24 29.47
N SER A 314 9.17 1.70 30.67
CA SER A 314 8.35 2.91 30.88
C SER A 314 9.13 4.17 31.28
N ASN A 315 10.36 4.04 31.78
CA ASN A 315 11.06 5.12 32.52
C ASN A 315 12.25 5.74 31.78
N ILE A 316 11.96 6.62 30.81
CA ILE A 316 12.68 7.89 30.69
C ILE A 316 11.63 8.99 30.60
N SER A 317 11.42 9.68 31.72
CA SER A 317 10.44 10.75 31.87
C SER A 317 10.95 12.08 31.32
N ASN A 318 10.04 12.83 30.67
CA ASN A 318 10.27 14.23 30.28
C ASN A 318 10.60 15.10 31.51
N PRO A 319 11.59 15.98 31.44
CA PRO A 319 11.49 17.31 32.04
C PRO A 319 10.64 18.18 31.10
N SER A 320 9.52 18.71 31.61
CA SER A 320 8.69 19.67 30.88
C SER A 320 9.41 21.01 30.75
N ASN A 321 9.72 21.44 29.53
CA ASN A 321 9.92 22.83 29.15
C ASN A 321 9.28 23.03 27.78
N GLY A 322 8.53 24.13 27.61
CA GLY A 322 7.86 24.43 26.35
C GLY A 322 8.75 25.25 25.44
N GLU A 323 9.09 24.68 24.28
CA GLU A 323 9.59 25.40 23.11
C GLU A 323 8.80 24.93 21.87
N GLU A 324 8.76 25.79 20.85
CA GLU A 324 7.78 25.72 19.75
C GLU A 324 8.10 24.63 18.71
N ASP A 325 7.07 24.04 18.09
CA ASP A 325 7.21 23.01 17.05
C ASP A 325 7.93 23.53 15.78
N GLU A 326 9.25 23.37 15.70
CA GLU A 326 9.98 23.47 14.43
C GLU A 326 9.77 22.19 13.57
N PRO A 327 9.47 22.32 12.26
CA PRO A 327 9.31 21.15 11.40
C PRO A 327 10.67 20.46 11.10
N PRO A 328 10.69 19.12 10.96
CA PRO A 328 11.93 18.37 10.76
C PRO A 328 12.63 18.74 9.44
N PRO A 329 13.97 18.64 9.38
CA PRO A 329 14.75 19.06 8.22
C PRO A 329 14.43 18.20 6.98
N LEU A 330 14.36 18.88 5.83
CA LEU A 330 14.21 18.24 4.53
C LEU A 330 15.45 17.40 4.17
N PRO A 331 15.30 16.33 3.36
CA PRO A 331 16.44 15.54 2.89
C PRO A 331 17.43 16.42 2.08
N PRO A 332 18.73 16.11 2.10
CA PRO A 332 19.75 16.91 1.42
C PRO A 332 19.51 16.98 -0.09
N PRO A 333 19.84 18.12 -0.74
CA PRO A 333 19.72 18.24 -2.19
C PRO A 333 20.57 17.20 -2.92
N ARG A 334 20.04 16.64 -4.03
CA ARG A 334 20.85 15.86 -4.98
C ARG A 334 21.77 16.77 -5.80
N GLY A 335 22.84 17.25 -5.17
CA GLY A 335 24.11 17.52 -5.85
C GLY A 335 24.90 16.21 -6.02
N GLU A 336 25.89 16.21 -6.91
CA GLU A 336 26.93 15.17 -6.98
C GLU A 336 26.45 13.74 -7.35
N SER A 337 25.78 13.62 -8.50
CA SER A 337 25.83 12.37 -9.30
C SER A 337 25.89 12.62 -10.82
N LEU A 338 26.22 13.84 -11.26
CA LEU A 338 26.31 14.21 -12.69
C LEU A 338 27.67 14.74 -13.15
N THR A 339 28.65 14.92 -12.25
CA THR A 339 29.99 15.43 -12.59
C THR A 339 31.05 14.35 -12.82
N ARG A 340 30.80 13.08 -12.44
CA ARG A 340 31.76 11.97 -12.67
C ARG A 340 31.61 11.29 -14.04
N SER A 341 30.52 11.55 -14.77
CA SER A 341 30.25 10.93 -16.08
C SER A 341 30.73 11.75 -17.29
N MET A 342 31.38 12.91 -17.07
CA MET A 342 31.85 13.81 -18.14
C MET A 342 33.37 14.00 -18.18
N MET A 343 34.14 13.18 -17.45
CA MET A 343 35.62 13.18 -17.49
C MET A 343 36.23 11.80 -17.81
N ALA A 344 35.44 10.86 -18.34
CA ALA A 344 35.91 9.53 -18.73
C ALA A 344 36.22 9.39 -20.24
N ASP A 345 35.66 10.24 -21.11
CA ASP A 345 35.75 10.13 -22.58
C ASP A 345 36.79 11.10 -23.21
N LEU A 346 37.95 11.29 -22.57
CA LEU A 346 39.05 12.08 -23.14
C LEU A 346 40.44 11.46 -22.85
N THR A 347 40.80 10.38 -23.55
CA THR A 347 42.22 10.04 -23.85
C THR A 347 42.37 9.23 -25.15
N SER A 348 43.32 9.65 -26.03
CA SER A 348 43.92 8.93 -27.19
C SER A 348 42.97 8.32 -28.25
N ASN A 349 42.93 8.76 -29.52
CA ASN A 349 44.04 8.87 -30.48
C ASN A 349 43.65 9.71 -31.75
N PRO A 350 44.57 9.98 -32.72
CA PRO A 350 44.57 11.30 -33.40
C PRO A 350 44.39 11.33 -34.95
N ILE A 351 44.26 12.55 -35.50
CA ILE A 351 44.35 12.97 -36.95
C ILE A 351 43.09 12.59 -37.78
N THR A 352 42.38 13.50 -38.46
CA THR A 352 42.83 14.44 -39.52
C THR A 352 41.96 15.73 -39.59
N ARG A 353 42.47 16.78 -40.24
CA ARG A 353 41.87 18.13 -40.40
C ARG A 353 40.70 18.18 -41.39
N ASN A 354 39.77 19.12 -41.19
CA ASN A 354 39.61 20.31 -42.06
C ASN A 354 38.68 21.36 -41.42
N ASP A 355 38.88 22.63 -41.79
CA ASP A 355 38.11 23.79 -41.34
C ASP A 355 36.68 23.83 -41.92
N GLU A 356 35.71 24.36 -41.15
CA GLU A 356 35.01 25.59 -41.56
C GLU A 356 34.16 26.20 -40.42
N LEU A 357 33.77 27.47 -40.61
CA LEU A 357 33.37 28.42 -39.57
C LEU A 357 31.87 28.73 -39.61
N SER A 358 31.09 28.43 -38.56
CA SER A 358 29.80 29.12 -38.32
C SER A 358 29.21 28.94 -36.90
N ARG A 359 28.53 29.99 -36.43
CA ARG A 359 27.91 30.15 -35.09
C ARG A 359 26.41 29.82 -35.15
N PRO A 360 25.77 29.27 -34.09
CA PRO A 360 24.43 28.69 -34.19
C PRO A 360 23.28 29.72 -34.13
N PRO A 361 22.08 29.38 -34.61
CA PRO A 361 20.85 30.12 -34.36
C PRO A 361 20.03 29.54 -33.20
N ASP A 362 19.58 30.39 -32.28
CA ASP A 362 18.56 30.09 -31.27
C ASP A 362 17.18 29.80 -31.90
N LYS A 363 16.39 28.88 -31.31
CA LYS A 363 14.91 28.96 -31.09
C LYS A 363 14.37 27.72 -30.32
N PRO A 364 13.14 27.78 -29.75
CA PRO A 364 12.91 27.22 -28.41
C PRO A 364 11.87 26.07 -28.34
N LEU A 365 11.67 25.59 -27.10
CA LEU A 365 10.80 24.48 -26.69
C LEU A 365 9.32 24.62 -27.11
N PRO A 366 8.62 23.50 -27.42
CA PRO A 366 7.17 23.49 -27.66
C PRO A 366 6.34 23.77 -26.39
N ARG A 367 5.13 24.33 -26.58
CA ARG A 367 4.14 24.60 -25.52
C ARG A 367 3.01 23.57 -25.50
N GLU A 368 2.36 23.42 -24.35
CA GLU A 368 1.15 22.62 -24.14
C GLU A 368 -0.07 23.19 -24.90
N PRO A 369 -1.01 22.35 -25.36
CA PRO A 369 -2.28 22.79 -25.94
C PRO A 369 -3.34 23.14 -24.87
N SER A 370 -4.08 24.21 -25.12
CA SER A 370 -5.11 24.76 -24.21
C SER A 370 -6.51 24.19 -24.45
N VAL A 371 -7.29 24.13 -23.36
CA VAL A 371 -8.74 23.82 -23.35
C VAL A 371 -9.55 24.87 -24.12
N SER A 372 -10.61 24.44 -24.82
CA SER A 372 -11.61 25.30 -25.46
C SER A 372 -13.03 24.89 -25.06
N THR A 373 -13.86 25.85 -24.65
CA THR A 373 -15.23 25.64 -24.15
C THR A 373 -16.24 26.50 -24.92
N GLU A 374 -17.36 25.86 -25.30
CA GLU A 374 -18.67 26.41 -25.71
C GLU A 374 -18.81 27.30 -26.97
N ILE A 375 -19.84 26.97 -27.77
CA ILE A 375 -21.06 27.78 -27.93
C ILE A 375 -22.23 26.85 -28.32
N SER A 376 -23.45 27.20 -27.89
CA SER A 376 -24.68 26.42 -28.08
C SER A 376 -25.63 27.11 -29.06
N ILE A 377 -26.26 26.36 -29.98
CA ILE A 377 -27.37 26.83 -30.84
C ILE A 377 -28.41 25.72 -31.03
N SER A 378 -29.68 26.02 -30.75
CA SER A 378 -30.85 25.15 -30.99
C SER A 378 -31.51 25.42 -32.35
N PRO A 379 -32.21 24.43 -32.95
CA PRO A 379 -33.22 24.68 -33.99
C PRO A 379 -34.66 24.59 -33.45
N GLN A 380 -35.59 25.34 -34.07
CA GLN A 380 -37.02 25.36 -33.75
C GLN A 380 -37.87 24.39 -34.59
N ILE A 381 -39.11 24.20 -34.13
CA ILE A 381 -40.20 23.44 -34.77
C ILE A 381 -40.81 24.25 -35.93
N ILE A 382 -40.98 23.64 -37.10
CA ILE A 382 -42.05 23.97 -38.07
C ILE A 382 -42.65 22.66 -38.59
N ALA A 383 -43.98 22.59 -38.67
CA ALA A 383 -44.73 21.46 -39.20
C ALA A 383 -45.22 21.73 -40.64
N ASN A 384 -45.51 20.68 -41.40
CA ASN A 384 -46.52 20.70 -42.48
C ASN A 384 -46.96 19.27 -42.86
N SER A 385 -48.22 19.11 -43.27
CA SER A 385 -48.91 17.83 -43.50
C SER A 385 -49.32 17.61 -44.96
N THR A 386 -49.34 16.36 -45.42
CA THR A 386 -50.29 15.69 -46.37
C THR A 386 -49.71 14.28 -46.73
N VAL A 387 -50.38 13.11 -46.69
CA VAL A 387 -51.70 12.62 -47.20
C VAL A 387 -51.66 12.41 -48.73
N ILE A 388 -51.99 11.27 -49.35
CA ILE A 388 -52.75 10.04 -48.97
C ILE A 388 -51.93 8.73 -49.24
N THR A 389 -52.29 7.54 -48.75
CA THR A 389 -53.06 6.47 -49.48
C THR A 389 -53.28 5.19 -48.63
N ASN A 390 -53.98 4.17 -49.16
CA ASN A 390 -54.44 2.91 -48.51
C ASN A 390 -53.80 1.63 -49.10
N ASN A 391 -53.87 0.49 -48.38
CA ASN A 391 -54.73 -0.66 -48.80
C ASN A 391 -54.90 -1.77 -47.73
N LEU A 392 -56.00 -2.52 -47.81
CA LEU A 392 -56.51 -3.49 -46.82
C LEU A 392 -56.30 -4.98 -47.18
N HIS A 393 -56.23 -5.84 -46.15
CA HIS A 393 -57.02 -7.08 -45.95
C HIS A 393 -56.76 -7.56 -44.50
N GLU A 394 -57.72 -7.80 -43.58
CA GLU A 394 -58.84 -8.78 -43.55
C GLU A 394 -58.36 -10.25 -43.70
N GLN A 395 -58.73 -11.24 -42.86
CA GLN A 395 -60.01 -11.58 -42.19
C GLN A 395 -59.78 -12.29 -40.80
N ASN A 396 -60.58 -12.03 -39.74
CA ASN A 396 -61.78 -12.75 -39.19
C ASN A 396 -61.53 -14.18 -38.61
N SER A 397 -62.23 -14.70 -37.56
CA SER A 397 -63.29 -14.20 -36.64
C SER A 397 -63.60 -15.22 -35.51
N ASP A 398 -64.15 -14.76 -34.37
CA ASP A 398 -65.23 -15.30 -33.47
C ASP A 398 -65.46 -16.83 -33.24
N GLY A 399 -66.02 -17.33 -32.11
CA GLY A 399 -66.48 -16.72 -30.85
C GLY A 399 -67.44 -17.64 -30.02
N VAL A 400 -67.70 -17.27 -28.75
CA VAL A 400 -68.90 -17.55 -27.88
C VAL A 400 -69.31 -19.01 -27.48
N ALA A 401 -69.43 -19.30 -26.17
CA ALA A 401 -70.63 -19.85 -25.47
C ALA A 401 -70.36 -20.48 -24.05
N VAL A 402 -71.36 -20.39 -23.15
CA VAL A 402 -71.46 -20.87 -21.73
C VAL A 402 -72.94 -21.30 -21.54
N PRO A 403 -73.36 -22.40 -20.83
CA PRO A 403 -73.67 -22.32 -19.36
C PRO A 403 -73.82 -23.62 -18.48
N ASN A 404 -73.86 -23.41 -17.15
CA ASN A 404 -74.63 -24.10 -16.07
C ASN A 404 -74.36 -25.61 -15.71
N ASP A 405 -74.62 -26.15 -14.50
CA ASP A 405 -75.20 -25.63 -13.23
C ASP A 405 -74.94 -26.52 -11.97
N ASN A 406 -75.26 -25.99 -10.76
CA ASN A 406 -75.57 -26.67 -9.46
C ASN A 406 -74.43 -27.40 -8.66
N THR A 407 -74.37 -27.44 -7.31
CA THR A 407 -75.33 -27.07 -6.22
C THR A 407 -74.64 -26.79 -4.85
N SER A 408 -75.22 -25.85 -4.08
CA SER A 408 -75.49 -25.82 -2.61
C SER A 408 -74.44 -25.71 -1.47
N ASP A 409 -74.75 -24.74 -0.58
CA ASP A 409 -74.71 -24.72 0.90
C ASP A 409 -73.40 -24.53 1.72
N GLY A 410 -73.29 -23.35 2.34
CA GLY A 410 -73.34 -23.23 3.81
C GLY A 410 -72.04 -23.13 4.63
N GLU A 411 -71.63 -21.89 4.95
CA GLU A 411 -70.86 -21.36 6.12
C GLU A 411 -70.08 -22.33 7.07
N ASN A 412 -68.89 -22.02 7.62
CA ASN A 412 -68.37 -20.71 8.03
C ASN A 412 -66.84 -20.71 8.33
N SER A 413 -66.25 -19.50 8.42
CA SER A 413 -65.03 -19.12 9.19
C SER A 413 -63.66 -18.86 8.50
N THR A 414 -63.01 -17.80 9.01
CA THR A 414 -61.67 -17.21 8.79
C THR A 414 -61.34 -16.48 7.46
N LYS A 415 -61.22 -15.15 7.60
CA LYS A 415 -60.76 -14.18 6.58
C LYS A 415 -59.26 -13.93 6.70
N THR A 416 -58.63 -13.48 5.61
CA THR A 416 -57.45 -12.60 5.70
C THR A 416 -57.62 -11.45 4.71
N ILE A 417 -57.68 -10.22 5.22
CA ILE A 417 -57.90 -8.99 4.45
C ILE A 417 -56.62 -8.16 4.48
N SER A 418 -56.17 -7.68 3.31
CA SER A 418 -55.06 -6.73 3.21
C SER A 418 -55.46 -5.34 3.74
N PRO A 419 -54.62 -4.66 4.55
CA PRO A 419 -54.95 -3.34 5.08
C PRO A 419 -54.79 -2.22 4.04
N PRO A 420 -55.65 -1.18 4.04
CA PRO A 420 -55.49 0.00 3.18
C PRO A 420 -54.38 0.92 3.70
N SER A 421 -53.47 1.37 2.82
CA SER A 421 -52.41 2.31 3.19
C SER A 421 -52.96 3.72 3.40
N SER A 422 -52.83 4.28 4.61
CA SER A 422 -53.26 5.64 4.94
C SER A 422 -52.38 6.73 4.27
N PRO A 423 -52.91 7.95 4.04
CA PRO A 423 -52.18 9.02 3.35
C PRO A 423 -50.91 9.49 4.07
N ASP A 424 -50.88 9.42 5.41
CA ASP A 424 -49.83 10.05 6.23
C ASP A 424 -48.45 9.41 6.05
N THR A 425 -48.38 8.09 5.87
CA THR A 425 -47.10 7.38 5.69
C THR A 425 -46.32 7.86 4.46
N LYS A 426 -47.01 8.23 3.37
CA LYS A 426 -46.38 8.77 2.15
C LYS A 426 -45.89 10.21 2.34
N ASN A 427 -46.59 11.00 3.17
CA ASN A 427 -46.17 12.35 3.50
C ASN A 427 -44.96 12.35 4.44
N GLU A 428 -44.90 11.44 5.40
CA GLU A 428 -43.79 11.32 6.34
C GLU A 428 -42.49 10.88 5.64
N VAL A 429 -42.54 9.90 4.73
CA VAL A 429 -41.39 9.48 3.91
C VAL A 429 -40.89 10.62 3.01
N ARG A 430 -41.81 11.41 2.43
CA ARG A 430 -41.45 12.62 1.66
C ARG A 430 -40.77 13.68 2.54
N HIS A 431 -41.25 13.89 3.77
CA HIS A 431 -40.63 14.81 4.73
C HIS A 431 -39.20 14.39 5.09
N ARG A 432 -39.01 13.12 5.47
CA ARG A 432 -37.68 12.55 5.80
C ARG A 432 -36.69 12.62 4.62
N ASN A 433 -37.16 12.43 3.38
CA ASN A 433 -36.33 12.57 2.19
C ASN A 433 -35.99 14.03 1.86
N LYS A 434 -36.92 14.97 2.06
CA LYS A 434 -36.66 16.41 1.93
C LYS A 434 -35.61 16.86 2.95
N GLU A 435 -35.76 16.44 4.20
CA GLU A 435 -34.84 16.79 5.29
C GLU A 435 -33.42 16.22 5.06
N LYS A 436 -33.30 14.96 4.60
CA LYS A 436 -32.01 14.39 4.17
C LYS A 436 -31.36 15.20 3.04
N LYS A 437 -32.14 15.64 2.05
CA LYS A 437 -31.65 16.47 0.93
C LYS A 437 -31.19 17.85 1.39
N GLU A 438 -31.89 18.46 2.35
CA GLU A 438 -31.53 19.74 2.95
C GLU A 438 -30.27 19.65 3.81
N ARG A 439 -30.13 18.59 4.63
CA ARG A 439 -28.90 18.30 5.40
C ARG A 439 -27.69 18.10 4.48
N LEU A 440 -27.84 17.34 3.39
CA LEU A 440 -26.77 17.17 2.39
C LEU A 440 -26.41 18.50 1.69
N ALA A 441 -27.42 19.31 1.32
CA ALA A 441 -27.20 20.63 0.73
C ALA A 441 -26.59 21.65 1.71
N ALA A 442 -26.75 21.47 3.02
CA ALA A 442 -26.05 22.24 4.04
C ALA A 442 -24.58 21.80 4.15
N GLN A 443 -24.30 20.49 4.19
CA GLN A 443 -22.92 19.96 4.19
C GLN A 443 -22.13 20.39 2.94
N VAL A 444 -22.73 20.35 1.74
CA VAL A 444 -22.07 20.81 0.50
C VAL A 444 -21.80 22.31 0.53
N ARG A 445 -22.68 23.13 1.12
CA ARG A 445 -22.43 24.58 1.30
C ARG A 445 -21.28 24.85 2.27
N GLU A 446 -21.25 24.15 3.40
CA GLU A 446 -20.16 24.26 4.38
C GLU A 446 -18.81 23.79 3.81
N MET A 447 -18.80 22.71 3.02
CA MET A 447 -17.60 22.22 2.34
C MET A 447 -17.07 23.26 1.33
N LYS A 448 -17.96 23.87 0.52
CA LYS A 448 -17.59 24.95 -0.40
C LYS A 448 -17.10 26.21 0.33
N ARG A 449 -17.68 26.55 1.50
CA ARG A 449 -17.21 27.67 2.34
C ARG A 449 -15.76 27.43 2.80
N ARG A 450 -15.48 26.26 3.38
CA ARG A 450 -14.12 25.89 3.83
C ARG A 450 -13.11 25.85 2.69
N GLN A 451 -13.51 25.37 1.52
CA GLN A 451 -12.65 25.40 0.34
C GLN A 451 -12.29 26.83 -0.05
N LYS A 452 -13.28 27.74 -0.13
CA LYS A 452 -13.05 29.16 -0.44
C LYS A 452 -12.15 29.84 0.60
N GLU A 453 -12.36 29.57 1.88
CA GLU A 453 -11.51 30.08 2.97
C GLU A 453 -10.06 29.57 2.86
N THR A 454 -9.88 28.31 2.45
CA THR A 454 -8.55 27.73 2.20
C THR A 454 -7.87 28.38 0.99
N GLU A 455 -8.61 28.63 -0.09
CA GLU A 455 -8.12 29.32 -1.29
C GLU A 455 -7.77 30.80 -1.01
N GLU A 456 -8.60 31.50 -0.23
CA GLU A 456 -8.34 32.87 0.22
C GLU A 456 -7.13 32.93 1.16
N TRP A 457 -6.97 31.97 2.09
CA TRP A 457 -5.78 31.86 2.93
C TRP A 457 -4.51 31.59 2.12
N GLN A 458 -4.55 30.70 1.12
CA GLN A 458 -3.42 30.49 0.20
C GLN A 458 -3.11 31.73 -0.64
N LYS A 459 -4.13 32.49 -1.06
CA LYS A 459 -3.95 33.75 -1.79
C LYS A 459 -3.34 34.84 -0.90
N LEU A 460 -3.77 34.94 0.35
CA LEU A 460 -3.19 35.83 1.36
C LEU A 460 -1.72 35.47 1.64
N LYS A 461 -1.42 34.19 1.84
CA LYS A 461 -0.03 33.69 2.00
C LYS A 461 0.82 34.02 0.76
N ARG A 462 0.31 33.80 -0.46
CA ARG A 462 1.00 34.19 -1.70
C ARG A 462 1.15 35.71 -1.87
N SER A 463 0.34 36.53 -1.20
CA SER A 463 0.48 37.99 -1.20
C SER A 463 1.52 38.47 -0.19
N LEU A 464 1.51 37.91 1.03
CA LEU A 464 2.44 38.26 2.11
C LEU A 464 3.90 37.90 1.81
N PHE A 465 4.16 36.80 1.08
CA PHE A 465 5.52 36.32 0.80
C PHE A 465 6.12 36.84 -0.54
N LYS A 466 5.41 37.70 -1.28
CA LYS A 466 5.92 38.31 -2.53
C LYS A 466 7.02 39.37 -2.35
N PRO A 467 7.01 40.24 -1.33
CA PRO A 467 8.09 41.24 -1.14
C PRO A 467 9.41 40.63 -0.69
N LEU A 468 9.36 39.55 0.10
CA LEU A 468 10.52 39.01 0.81
C LEU A 468 11.51 38.24 -0.09
N THR A 469 11.01 37.63 -1.16
CA THR A 469 11.80 36.80 -2.08
C THR A 469 12.70 37.59 -3.02
N ILE A 470 12.41 38.87 -3.27
CA ILE A 470 13.22 39.75 -4.13
C ILE A 470 14.37 40.40 -3.34
N GLY A 471 14.15 40.75 -2.06
CA GLY A 471 15.16 41.42 -1.22
C GLY A 471 16.35 40.53 -0.85
N ILE A 472 16.10 39.26 -0.50
CA ILE A 472 17.15 38.34 -0.01
C ILE A 472 18.15 37.98 -1.13
N GLY A 473 17.68 37.81 -2.37
CA GLY A 473 18.55 37.52 -3.52
C GLY A 473 19.54 38.64 -3.84
N ALA A 474 19.15 39.90 -3.69
CA ALA A 474 20.02 41.04 -3.94
C ALA A 474 21.12 41.20 -2.87
N ALA A 475 20.78 40.97 -1.59
CA ALA A 475 21.73 41.10 -0.49
C ALA A 475 22.87 40.07 -0.54
N ILE A 476 22.56 38.82 -0.89
CA ILE A 476 23.55 37.73 -0.96
C ILE A 476 24.54 37.95 -2.12
N VAL A 477 24.06 38.38 -3.29
CA VAL A 477 24.92 38.67 -4.44
C VAL A 477 25.78 39.92 -4.19
N GLY A 478 25.24 40.97 -3.57
CA GLY A 478 26.00 42.18 -3.24
C GLY A 478 27.10 41.95 -2.20
N GLY A 479 26.79 41.21 -1.13
CA GLY A 479 27.75 40.93 -0.05
C GLY A 479 28.95 40.08 -0.50
N GLY A 480 28.71 39.08 -1.36
CA GLY A 480 29.77 38.21 -1.88
C GLY A 480 30.81 38.96 -2.72
N ILE A 481 30.36 39.90 -3.56
CA ILE A 481 31.26 40.69 -4.42
C ILE A 481 32.15 41.62 -3.59
N ILE A 482 31.60 42.28 -2.56
CA ILE A 482 32.37 43.18 -1.69
C ILE A 482 33.44 42.41 -0.90
N ALA A 483 33.12 41.22 -0.38
CA ALA A 483 34.08 40.37 0.32
C ALA A 483 35.23 39.90 -0.58
N ILE A 484 34.94 39.54 -1.84
CA ILE A 484 35.95 39.13 -2.82
C ILE A 484 36.87 40.32 -3.20
N CYS A 485 36.30 41.50 -3.44
CA CYS A 485 37.09 42.70 -3.73
C CYS A 485 37.99 43.11 -2.55
N GLY A 486 37.49 43.04 -1.32
CA GLY A 486 38.30 43.30 -0.12
C GLY A 486 39.43 42.29 0.08
N TYR A 487 39.17 41.01 -0.18
CA TYR A 487 40.19 39.95 -0.11
C TYR A 487 41.30 40.12 -1.15
N LEU A 488 40.96 40.54 -2.37
CA LEU A 488 41.94 40.79 -3.43
C LEU A 488 42.76 42.07 -3.16
N TYR A 489 42.15 43.13 -2.62
CA TYR A 489 42.85 44.37 -2.26
C TYR A 489 43.85 44.20 -1.11
N MET A 490 43.61 43.24 -0.20
CA MET A 490 44.52 42.93 0.92
C MET A 490 45.69 42.00 0.53
N ARG A 491 45.79 41.59 -0.74
CA ARG A 491 46.74 40.56 -1.21
C ARG A 491 47.63 41.00 -2.39
N GLY A 492 47.58 42.28 -2.73
CA GLY A 492 48.53 42.97 -3.62
C GLY A 492 49.18 44.14 -2.88
#